data_AF-A0A383EEM6-F1
#
_entry.id   AF-A0A383EEM6-F1
#
_cell.length_a   1.000
_cell.length_b   1.000
_cell.length_c   1.000
_cell.angle_alpha   90.00
_cell.angle_beta   90.00
_cell.angle_gamma   90.00
#
_symmetry.space_group_name_H-M   'P 1'
#
loop_
_entity.id
_entity.type
_entity.pdbx_description
1 polymer ?
#
loop_
_entity_poly.entity_id
_entity_poly.type
_entity_poly.pdbx_seq_one_letter_code
_entity_poly.pdbx_strand_id
1 'polypeptide(L)' 'GVTISGAGPSVIAFCKKSQNLKKIGKSMEKGFSSAKVGCDIIICKPSTGPKIRV' A
#
# COMPACT_ATOMS: atom_id res chain seq x y z
N GLY A 1 -11.57 0.35 0.84
CA GLY A 1 -11.67 -1.09 0.46
C GLY A 1 -10.28 -1.64 0.21
N VAL A 2 -10.13 -2.96 0.16
CA VAL A 2 -8.86 -3.65 -0.08
C VAL A 2 -9.03 -4.68 -1.20
N THR A 3 -8.01 -4.85 -2.05
CA THR A 3 -7.98 -5.87 -3.12
C THR A 3 -6.54 -6.20 -3.51
N ILE A 4 -6.34 -7.24 -4.32
CA ILE A 4 -5.06 -7.58 -4.93
C ILE A 4 -4.69 -6.49 -5.96
N SER A 5 -3.42 -6.09 -5.97
CA SER A 5 -2.88 -5.14 -6.94
C SER A 5 -2.30 -5.89 -8.15
N GLY A 6 -2.84 -5.64 -9.35
CA GLY A 6 -2.41 -6.32 -10.58
C GLY A 6 -2.62 -7.84 -10.48
N ALA A 7 -1.57 -8.61 -10.79
CA ALA A 7 -1.56 -10.07 -10.65
C ALA A 7 -1.12 -10.56 -9.25
N GLY A 8 -0.82 -9.64 -8.32
CA GLY A 8 -0.20 -9.98 -7.04
C GLY A 8 1.33 -10.14 -7.13
N PRO A 9 2.03 -10.37 -6.01
CA PRO A 9 1.52 -10.64 -4.65
C PRO A 9 1.11 -9.39 -3.86
N SER A 10 1.26 -8.20 -4.44
CA SER A 10 0.95 -6.92 -3.78
C SER A 10 -0.55 -6.75 -3.52
N VAL A 11 -0.87 -6.04 -2.43
CA VAL A 11 -2.24 -5.71 -2.02
C VAL A 11 -2.39 -4.19 -1.97
N ILE A 12 -3.53 -3.67 -2.44
CA ILE A 12 -3.83 -2.24 -2.41
C ILE A 12 -5.03 -1.96 -1.50
N ALA A 13 -4.91 -0.92 -0.69
CA ALA A 13 -6.00 -0.37 0.12
C ALA A 13 -6.34 1.05 -0.34
N PHE A 14 -7.61 1.29 -0.66
CA PHE A 14 -8.11 2.62 -0.95
C PHE A 14 -8.51 3.33 0.34
N CYS A 15 -7.86 4.45 0.61
CA CYS A 15 -8.05 5.25 1.83
C CYS A 15 -8.44 6.69 1.52
N LYS A 16 -9.29 7.28 2.37
CA LYS A 16 -9.60 8.72 2.36
C LYS A 16 -8.56 9.49 3.18
N LYS A 17 -8.37 10.78 2.88
CA LYS A 17 -7.45 11.67 3.63
C LYS A 17 -7.76 11.75 5.13
N SER A 18 -9.03 11.56 5.53
CA SER A 18 -9.46 11.58 6.93
C SER A 18 -9.06 10.33 7.72
N GLN A 19 -8.59 9.27 7.05
CA GLN A 19 -8.21 8.02 7.69
C GLN A 19 -6.72 8.03 8.08
N ASN A 20 -6.38 7.32 9.15
CA ASN A 20 -5.00 7.19 9.61
C ASN A 20 -4.24 6.15 8.78
N LEU A 21 -3.57 6.62 7.72
CA LEU A 21 -2.83 5.77 6.77
C LEU A 21 -1.72 4.95 7.44
N LYS A 22 -1.01 5.51 8.43
CA LYS A 22 0.07 4.81 9.16
C LYS A 22 -0.48 3.64 9.97
N LYS A 23 -1.64 3.83 10.62
CA LYS A 23 -2.31 2.76 11.38
C LYS A 23 -2.75 1.63 10.46
N ILE A 24 -3.30 1.96 9.29
CA ILE A 24 -3.72 0.97 8.29
C ILE A 24 -2.51 0.17 7.81
N GLY A 25 -1.43 0.85 7.40
CA GLY A 25 -0.19 0.20 6.96
C GLY A 25 0.40 -0.73 8.02
N LYS A 26 0.48 -0.29 9.28
CA LYS A 26 0.97 -1.13 10.40
C LYS A 26 0.09 -2.34 10.67
N SER A 27 -1.22 -2.23 10.49
CA SER A 27 -2.13 -3.37 10.60
C SER A 27 -1.91 -4.39 9.47
N MET A 28 -1.66 -3.92 8.24
CA MET A 28 -1.31 -4.81 7.11
C MET A 28 0.01 -5.54 7.36
N GLU A 29 1.04 -4.80 7.79
CA GLU A 29 2.35 -5.36 8.14
C GLU A 29 2.24 -6.46 9.20
N LYS A 30 1.48 -6.21 10.27
CA LYS A 30 1.20 -7.23 11.31
C LYS A 30 0.50 -8.47 10.75
N GLY A 31 -0.44 -8.28 9.84
CA GLY A 31 -1.18 -9.38 9.21
C GLY A 31 -0.28 -10.28 8.35
N PHE A 32 0.67 -9.72 7.61
CA PHE A 32 1.65 -10.53 6.87
C PHE A 32 2.71 -11.15 7.78
N SER A 33 3.15 -10.41 8.80
CA SER A 33 4.13 -10.89 9.77
C SER A 33 3.62 -12.11 10.56
N SER A 34 2.31 -12.20 10.86
CA SER A 34 1.74 -13.38 11.52
C SER A 34 1.82 -14.65 10.66
N ALA A 35 1.87 -14.50 9.34
CA ALA A 35 2.14 -15.58 8.38
C ALA A 35 3.64 -15.80 8.11
N LYS A 36 4.52 -15.15 8.87
CA LYS A 36 5.99 -15.13 8.68
C LYS A 36 6.42 -14.56 7.34
N VAL A 37 5.61 -13.67 6.76
CA VAL A 37 5.90 -12.97 5.50
C VAL A 37 6.30 -11.52 5.81
N GLY A 38 7.50 -11.13 5.42
CA GLY A 38 7.92 -9.73 5.43
C GLY A 38 7.23 -8.95 4.31
N CYS A 39 6.91 -7.68 4.53
CA CYS A 39 6.32 -6.82 3.51
C CYS A 39 6.74 -5.37 3.65
N ASP A 40 6.78 -4.66 2.52
CA ASP A 40 6.99 -3.22 2.49
C ASP A 40 5.65 -2.48 2.34
N ILE A 41 5.50 -1.39 3.09
CA ILE A 41 4.33 -0.52 3.01
C ILE A 41 4.67 0.75 2.25
N ILE A 42 4.02 0.94 1.09
CA ILE A 42 4.15 2.14 0.27
C ILE A 42 2.86 2.94 0.34
N ILE A 43 2.94 4.16 0.87
CA ILE A 43 1.82 5.11 0.88
C ILE A 43 2.01 6.08 -0.29
N CYS A 44 1.09 6.03 -1.27
CA CYS A 44 1.17 6.84 -2.47
C CYS A 44 -0.14 7.58 -2.78
N LYS A 45 -0.04 8.54 -3.71
CA LYS A 45 -1.16 9.21 -4.37
C LYS A 45 -1.03 8.97 -5.88
N PRO A 46 -2.10 9.15 -6.67
CA PRO A 46 -2.00 9.11 -8.13
C PRO A 46 -0.83 9.96 -8.63
N SER A 47 0.01 9.38 -9.48
CA SER A 47 1.18 10.03 -10.08
C SER A 47 0.79 10.80 -11.35
N THR A 48 1.57 11.82 -11.73
CA THR A 48 1.41 12.56 -12.99
C THR A 48 2.05 11.86 -14.20
N GLY A 49 2.56 10.64 -14.03
CA GLY A 49 3.26 9.91 -15.09
C GLY A 49 4.75 10.28 -15.21
N PRO A 50 5.44 9.74 -16.23
CA PRO A 50 6.87 9.94 -16.45
C PRO A 50 7.20 11.40 -16.78
N LYS A 51 8.36 11.89 -16.35
CA LYS A 51 8.88 13.23 -16.69
C LYS A 51 10.30 13.12 -17.22
N ILE A 52 10.56 13.72 -18.38
CA ILE A 52 11.91 13.93 -18.87
C ILE A 52 12.51 15.07 -18.03
N ARG A 53 13.63 14.81 -17.36
CA ARG A 53 14.43 15.88 -16.74
C ARG A 53 15.46 16.30 -17.78
N VAL A 54 15.20 17.42 -18.44
CA VAL A 54 16.19 18.15 -19.25
C VAL A 54 16.93 19.15 -18.38
#